data_AF-A0A853F579-F1
#
_entry.id   AF-A0A853F579-F1
#
_cell.length_a   1.000
_cell.length_b   1.000
_cell.length_c   1.000
_cell.angle_alpha   90.00
_cell.angle_beta   90.00
_cell.angle_gamma   90.00
#
_symmetry.space_group_name_H-M   'P 1'
#
loop_
_entity.id
_entity.type
_entity.pdbx_description
1 polymer ?
#
loop_
_entity_poly.entity_id
_entity_poly.type
_entity_poly.pdbx_seq_one_letter_code
_entity_poly.pdbx_strand_id
1 'polypeptide(L)'
;MGGYSAPNLADIDGDGDLDLVMGEGNGTLKYYQNTGTTSNPAYEAKTGDSNPFNGIDVVNYSSPILVDIDGDGDLDLVVGERDGTLKYYQNTGTTSNPA
;
A
#
# COMPACT_ATOMS: atom_id res chain seq x y z
N MET A 1 -16.41 9.38 -0.06
CA MET A 1 -17.04 8.39 0.85
C MET A 1 -16.25 7.11 0.74
N GLY A 2 -15.69 6.60 1.85
CA GLY A 2 -14.87 5.39 1.91
C GLY A 2 -15.71 4.11 1.94
N GLY A 3 -16.23 3.71 0.77
CA GLY A 3 -16.84 2.40 0.55
C GLY A 3 -15.87 1.49 -0.21
N TYR A 4 -16.13 0.18 -0.23
CA TYR A 4 -15.32 -0.82 -0.94
C TYR A 4 -13.86 -0.87 -0.47
N SER A 5 -13.67 -0.82 0.85
CA SER A 5 -12.35 -0.96 1.47
C SER A 5 -11.74 -2.32 1.15
N ALA A 6 -10.54 -2.32 0.57
CA ALA A 6 -9.74 -3.51 0.31
C ALA A 6 -8.42 -3.42 1.09
N PRO A 7 -8.39 -3.85 2.37
CA PRO A 7 -7.18 -3.79 3.19
C PRO A 7 -6.18 -4.89 2.81
N ASN A 8 -4.90 -4.55 2.82
CA ASN A 8 -3.78 -5.48 2.71
C ASN A 8 -2.71 -5.11 3.76
N LEU A 9 -2.13 -6.12 4.42
CA LEU A 9 -1.09 -5.96 5.43
C LEU A 9 0.25 -6.45 4.88
N ALA A 10 1.30 -5.65 5.05
CA ALA A 10 2.68 -5.99 4.68
C ALA A 10 3.66 -5.13 5.49
N ASP A 11 4.92 -5.54 5.56
CA ASP A 11 6.02 -4.74 6.13
C ASP A 11 6.48 -3.73 5.08
N ILE A 12 5.82 -2.56 5.02
CA ILE A 12 5.94 -1.60 3.91
C ILE A 12 7.17 -0.72 4.07
N ASP A 13 7.57 -0.45 5.32
CA ASP A 13 8.76 0.34 5.63
C ASP A 13 9.95 -0.48 6.15
N GLY A 14 9.85 -1.81 6.15
CA GLY A 14 10.95 -2.73 6.42
C GLY A 14 11.41 -2.75 7.88
N ASP A 15 10.55 -2.32 8.82
CA ASP A 15 10.86 -2.29 10.23
C ASP A 15 10.54 -3.61 10.98
N GLY A 16 9.95 -4.56 10.26
CA GLY A 16 9.63 -5.90 10.75
C GLY A 16 8.26 -6.02 11.40
N ASP A 17 7.44 -4.99 11.35
CA ASP A 17 6.04 -5.05 11.71
C ASP A 17 5.10 -4.81 10.50
N LEU A 18 3.80 -5.08 10.67
CA LEU A 18 2.86 -5.04 9.54
C LEU A 18 2.10 -3.73 9.49
N ASP A 19 2.40 -2.96 8.45
CA ASP A 19 1.65 -1.79 8.01
C ASP A 19 0.40 -2.17 7.22
N LEU A 20 -0.49 -1.19 7.03
CA LEU A 20 -1.75 -1.34 6.31
C LEU A 20 -1.82 -0.41 5.10
N VAL A 21 -2.01 -1.00 3.92
CA VAL A 21 -2.53 -0.28 2.74
C VAL A 21 -4.00 -0.61 2.55
N MET A 22 -4.81 0.40 2.25
CA MET A 22 -6.25 0.26 2.06
C MET A 22 -6.66 0.83 0.70
N GLY A 23 -7.18 -0.03 -0.16
CA GLY A 23 -7.90 0.39 -1.35
C GLY A 23 -9.25 1.00 -1.03
N GLU A 24 -9.68 1.98 -1.83
CA GLU A 24 -10.91 2.74 -1.67
C GLU A 24 -11.76 2.68 -2.95
N GLY A 25 -13.07 2.81 -2.80
CA GLY A 25 -14.01 2.80 -3.93
C GLY A 25 -13.76 3.89 -4.98
N ASN A 26 -13.09 4.99 -4.62
CA ASN A 26 -12.70 6.05 -5.55
C ASN A 26 -11.36 5.78 -6.28
N GLY A 27 -10.79 4.58 -6.17
CA GLY A 27 -9.56 4.21 -6.87
C GLY A 27 -8.26 4.63 -6.17
N THR A 28 -8.33 5.45 -5.12
CA THR A 28 -7.14 5.87 -4.36
C THR A 28 -6.70 4.82 -3.34
N LEU A 29 -5.49 4.98 -2.79
CA LEU A 29 -4.94 4.16 -1.72
C LEU A 29 -4.69 5.01 -0.47
N LYS A 30 -5.01 4.45 0.71
CA LYS A 30 -4.60 4.99 2.01
C LYS A 30 -3.50 4.14 2.60
N TYR A 31 -2.59 4.79 3.32
CA TYR A 31 -1.52 4.15 4.06
C TYR A 31 -1.65 4.44 5.55
N TYR A 32 -1.49 3.38 6.34
CA TYR A 32 -1.40 3.46 7.79
C TYR A 32 -0.16 2.70 8.22
N GLN A 33 0.84 3.44 8.70
CA GLN A 33 2.04 2.86 9.28
C GLN A 33 1.67 2.29 10.65
N ASN A 34 2.15 1.10 10.98
CA ASN A 34 2.15 0.64 12.35
C ASN A 34 3.35 1.24 13.10
N THR A 35 3.06 2.14 14.02
CA THR A 35 4.07 2.83 14.87
C THR A 35 4.28 2.12 16.21
N GLY A 36 3.64 0.97 16.39
CA GLY A 36 3.64 0.18 17.61
C GLY A 36 4.71 -0.91 17.56
N THR A 37 4.28 -2.15 17.76
CA THR A 37 5.11 -3.34 17.57
C THR A 37 4.23 -4.45 16.99
N THR A 38 4.83 -5.51 16.46
CA THR A 38 4.12 -6.72 15.99
C THR A 38 3.14 -7.29 17.03
N SER A 39 3.46 -7.17 18.33
CA SER A 39 2.64 -7.71 19.43
C SER A 39 1.59 -6.73 19.99
N ASN A 40 1.73 -5.44 19.70
CA ASN A 40 0.85 -4.38 20.15
C ASN A 40 0.82 -3.26 19.08
N PRO A 41 0.09 -3.48 17.98
CA PRO A 41 0.11 -2.57 16.84
C PRO A 41 -0.61 -1.26 17.15
N ALA A 42 -0.10 -0.16 16.58
CA ALA A 42 -0.66 1.18 16.71
C ALA A 42 -0.59 1.90 15.35
N TYR A 43 -1.72 1.98 14.65
CA TYR A 43 -1.76 2.51 13.28
C TYR A 43 -1.90 4.04 13.23
N GLU A 44 -1.02 4.69 12.49
CA GLU A 44 -1.02 6.11 12.19
C GLU A 44 -1.22 6.33 10.68
N ALA A 45 -2.23 7.12 10.30
CA ALA A 45 -2.44 7.48 8.90
C ALA A 45 -1.31 8.38 8.39
N LYS A 46 -0.65 8.00 7.30
CA LYS A 46 0.32 8.85 6.61
C LYS A 46 -0.30 9.47 5.36
N THR A 47 0.10 10.69 5.04
CA THR A 47 -0.49 11.49 3.96
C THR A 47 0.56 12.31 3.23
N GLY A 48 0.26 12.75 2.01
CA GLY A 48 1.19 13.55 1.21
C GLY A 48 2.47 12.76 0.91
N ASP A 49 3.62 13.42 1.01
CA ASP A 49 4.93 12.82 0.71
C ASP A 49 5.31 11.68 1.68
N SER A 50 4.66 11.57 2.84
CA SER A 50 4.86 10.45 3.77
C SER A 50 4.03 9.20 3.44
N ASN A 51 3.15 9.27 2.43
CA ASN A 51 2.43 8.11 1.92
C ASN A 51 3.09 7.65 0.61
N PRO A 52 3.73 6.47 0.57
CA PRO A 52 4.39 5.98 -0.64
C PRO A 52 3.41 5.71 -1.80
N PHE A 53 2.12 5.58 -1.51
CA PHE A 53 1.06 5.40 -2.52
C PHE A 53 0.39 6.72 -2.93
N ASN A 54 0.90 7.86 -2.47
CA ASN A 54 0.32 9.16 -2.77
C ASN A 54 0.32 9.43 -4.28
N GLY A 55 -0.81 9.84 -4.82
CA GLY A 55 -0.98 10.10 -6.26
C GLY A 55 -1.36 8.88 -7.10
N ILE A 56 -1.41 7.67 -6.52
CA ILE A 56 -1.96 6.49 -7.20
C ILE A 56 -3.49 6.59 -7.22
N ASP A 57 -4.04 6.55 -8.43
CA ASP A 57 -5.48 6.53 -8.69
C ASP A 57 -5.78 5.54 -9.82
N VAL A 58 -6.46 4.44 -9.48
CA VAL A 58 -6.94 3.44 -10.44
C VAL A 58 -8.40 3.63 -10.82
N VAL A 59 -8.89 4.88 -10.71
CA VAL A 59 -10.22 5.35 -11.06
C VAL A 59 -11.32 4.86 -10.14
N ASN A 60 -11.51 3.54 -9.98
CA ASN A 60 -12.51 3.01 -9.06
C ASN A 60 -12.15 1.63 -8.50
N TYR A 61 -12.53 1.40 -7.23
CA TYR A 61 -12.43 0.10 -6.54
C TYR A 61 -11.02 -0.47 -6.54
N SER A 62 -10.04 0.30 -6.03
CA SER A 62 -8.68 -0.20 -5.89
C SER A 62 -8.66 -1.41 -4.95
N SER A 63 -7.98 -2.47 -5.40
CA SER A 63 -7.73 -3.68 -4.60
C SER A 63 -6.23 -3.98 -4.64
N PRO A 64 -5.45 -3.44 -3.69
CA PRO A 64 -4.00 -3.57 -3.68
C PRO A 64 -3.52 -4.94 -3.17
N ILE A 65 -2.37 -5.38 -3.69
CA ILE A 65 -1.51 -6.41 -3.10
C ILE A 65 -0.06 -5.96 -3.23
N LEU A 66 0.73 -6.23 -2.19
CA LEU A 66 2.15 -5.95 -2.14
C LEU A 66 2.94 -7.26 -2.22
N VAL A 67 3.94 -7.32 -3.09
CA VAL A 67 4.79 -8.49 -3.30
C VAL A 67 6.04 -8.06 -4.07
N ASP A 68 7.19 -8.62 -3.70
CA ASP A 68 8.45 -8.49 -4.46
C ASP A 68 8.31 -9.26 -5.79
N ILE A 69 8.04 -8.56 -6.89
CA ILE A 69 7.76 -9.19 -8.20
C ILE A 69 9.05 -9.38 -9.00
N ASP A 70 9.98 -8.44 -8.91
CA ASP A 70 11.23 -8.46 -9.68
C ASP A 70 12.40 -9.13 -8.96
N GLY A 71 12.26 -9.44 -7.66
CA GLY A 71 13.21 -10.18 -6.86
C GLY A 71 14.36 -9.33 -6.31
N ASP A 72 14.19 -8.02 -6.21
CA ASP A 72 15.21 -7.10 -5.70
C ASP A 72 15.18 -6.91 -4.17
N GLY A 73 14.17 -7.48 -3.51
CA GLY A 73 14.02 -7.50 -2.06
C GLY A 73 13.17 -6.36 -1.50
N ASP A 74 12.56 -5.54 -2.35
CA ASP A 74 11.53 -4.58 -1.93
C ASP A 74 10.13 -4.94 -2.46
N LEU A 75 9.09 -4.34 -1.86
CA LEU A 75 7.71 -4.68 -2.19
C LEU A 75 7.20 -3.82 -3.33
N ASP A 76 6.84 -4.46 -4.44
CA ASP A 76 6.09 -3.84 -5.52
C ASP A 76 4.59 -3.84 -5.23
N LEU A 77 3.87 -2.96 -5.92
CA LEU A 77 2.42 -2.84 -5.82
C LEU A 77 1.72 -3.33 -7.09
N VAL A 78 0.78 -4.24 -6.92
CA VAL A 78 -0.23 -4.57 -7.94
C VAL A 78 -1.60 -4.13 -7.45
N VAL A 79 -2.32 -3.38 -8.28
CA VAL A 79 -3.67 -2.90 -7.96
C VAL A 79 -4.65 -3.39 -9.02
N GLY A 80 -5.67 -4.12 -8.57
CA GLY A 80 -6.85 -4.38 -9.41
C GLY A 80 -7.82 -3.19 -9.38
N GLU A 81 -8.45 -2.91 -10.52
CA GLU A 81 -9.57 -1.98 -10.61
C GLU A 81 -10.87 -2.68 -11.04
N ARG A 82 -11.98 -1.93 -10.99
CA ARG A 82 -13.35 -2.43 -11.21
C ARG A 82 -13.55 -3.30 -12.45
N ASP A 83 -12.88 -2.97 -13.56
CA ASP A 83 -13.09 -3.64 -14.84
C ASP A 83 -12.23 -4.90 -15.02
N GLY A 84 -11.45 -5.27 -14.00
CA GLY A 84 -10.54 -6.40 -14.02
C GLY A 84 -9.13 -6.06 -14.53
N THR A 85 -8.87 -4.81 -14.92
CA THR A 85 -7.52 -4.36 -15.23
C THR A 85 -6.64 -4.43 -14.00
N LEU A 86 -5.42 -4.92 -14.19
CA LEU A 86 -4.36 -4.88 -13.19
C LEU A 86 -3.35 -3.79 -13.59
N LYS A 87 -2.99 -2.95 -12.63
CA LYS A 87 -1.88 -1.99 -12.76
C LYS A 87 -0.74 -2.43 -11.86
N TYR A 88 0.46 -2.36 -12.40
CA TYR A 88 1.71 -2.67 -11.71
C TYR A 88 2.49 -1.38 -11.49
N TYR A 89 3.00 -1.20 -10.29
CA TYR A 89 3.88 -0.12 -9.88
C TYR A 89 5.11 -0.75 -9.25
N GLN A 90 6.24 -0.65 -9.95
CA GLN A 90 7.53 -1.05 -9.41
C GLN A 90 7.92 -0.06 -8.31
N ASN A 91 8.37 -0.57 -7.17
CA ASN A 91 9.07 0.27 -6.21
C ASN A 91 10.52 0.43 -6.69
N THR A 92 10.93 1.66 -6.95
CA THR A 92 12.29 1.95 -7.46
C THR A 92 13.25 2.46 -6.37
N GLY A 93 12.76 2.46 -5.14
CA GLY A 93 13.47 2.92 -3.95
C GLY A 93 14.17 1.77 -3.24
N THR A 94 13.79 1.58 -1.98
CA THR A 94 14.25 0.49 -1.10
C THR A 94 13.12 0.12 -0.17
N THR A 95 13.22 -1.03 0.51
CA THR A 95 12.23 -1.44 1.53
C THR A 95 11.99 -0.35 2.58
N SER A 96 13.04 0.30 3.09
CA SER A 96 12.92 1.34 4.12
C SER A 96 12.64 2.75 3.61
N ASN A 97 12.62 2.94 2.29
CA ASN A 97 12.28 4.21 1.66
C ASN A 97 11.72 3.94 0.25
N PRO A 98 10.44 3.53 0.15
CA PRO A 98 9.80 3.21 -1.13
C PRO A 98 9.67 4.46 -2.03
N ALA A 99 9.71 4.27 -3.35
CA ALA A 99 9.66 5.36 -4.34
C ALA A 99 8.94 4.99 -5.66
#